data_AF-A0A420VII5-F1
#
_entry.id   AF-A0A420VII5-F1
#
_cell.length_a   1.000
_cell.length_b   1.000
_cell.length_c   1.000
_cell.angle_alpha   90.00
_cell.angle_beta   90.00
_cell.angle_gamma   90.00
#
_symmetry.space_group_name_H-M   'P 1'
#
loop_
_entity.id
_entity.type
_entity.pdbx_description
1 polymer ?
#
loop_
_entity_poly.entity_id
_entity_poly.type
_entity_poly.pdbx_seq_one_letter_code
_entity_poly.pdbx_strand_id
1 'polypeptide(L)'
;MRLKNKRHFIHDGKEPFWEAFEEFLIETFDDDPTIHKLVINGDGAAWITACREYFKDRAFFGLDRFHVEREIRNLFRNHPRYPPMIKALDAFDGQKLLTE
;
A
#
# COMPACT_ATOMS: atom_id res chain seq x y z
N MET A 1 7.14 3.48 12.65
CA MET A 1 7.87 4.01 11.48
C MET A 1 7.24 5.36 11.11
N ARG A 2 8.03 6.43 10.93
CA ARG A 2 7.51 7.73 10.48
C ARG A 2 7.96 7.95 9.04
N LEU A 3 7.04 8.39 8.18
CA LEU A 3 7.37 8.71 6.79
C LEU A 3 8.40 9.85 6.76
N LYS A 4 9.43 9.68 5.91
CA LYS A 4 10.37 10.77 5.58
C LYS A 4 9.73 11.59 4.46
N ASN A 5 9.84 12.92 4.57
CA ASN A 5 9.30 13.86 3.57
C ASN A 5 7.84 13.58 3.18
N LYS A 6 6.98 13.32 4.18
CA LYS A 6 5.56 13.08 3.95
C LYS A 6 4.96 14.25 3.15
N ARG A 7 4.23 13.90 2.09
CA ARG A 7 3.46 14.82 1.26
C ARG A 7 2.06 14.27 1.07
N HIS A 8 1.14 15.14 0.69
CA HIS A 8 -0.24 14.77 0.37
C HIS A 8 -0.53 15.23 -1.04
N PHE A 9 -1.04 14.32 -1.86
CA PHE A 9 -1.58 14.62 -3.16
C PHE A 9 -3.11 14.68 -3.04
N ILE A 10 -3.70 15.73 -3.59
CA ILE A 10 -5.15 15.89 -3.71
C ILE A 10 -5.43 16.03 -5.19
N HIS A 11 -6.29 15.16 -5.71
CA HIS A 11 -6.68 15.20 -7.11
C HIS A 11 -7.92 16.07 -7.28
N ASP A 12 -7.75 17.27 -7.83
CA ASP A 12 -8.82 18.24 -8.11
C ASP A 12 -8.89 18.68 -9.59
N GLY A 13 -7.98 18.15 -10.43
CA GLY A 13 -7.92 18.38 -11.87
C GLY A 13 -8.90 17.53 -12.70
N LYS A 14 -8.82 17.69 -14.02
CA LYS A 14 -9.62 16.93 -15.00
C LYS A 14 -8.86 15.74 -15.62
N GLU A 15 -7.56 15.67 -15.39
CA GLU A 15 -6.69 14.64 -15.93
C GLU A 15 -6.96 13.29 -15.24
N PRO A 16 -6.60 12.16 -15.86
CA PRO A 16 -6.64 10.88 -15.17
C PRO A 16 -5.81 10.90 -13.89
N PHE A 17 -6.35 10.32 -12.81
CA PHE A 17 -5.73 10.34 -11.48
C PHE A 17 -4.24 9.93 -11.49
N TRP A 18 -3.89 8.86 -12.21
CA TRP A 18 -2.53 8.32 -12.23
C TRP A 18 -1.53 9.18 -13.00
N GLU A 19 -1.99 9.90 -14.03
CA GLU A 19 -1.16 10.85 -14.78
C GLU A 19 -0.81 12.04 -13.89
N ALA A 20 -1.82 12.67 -13.28
CA ALA A 20 -1.63 13.78 -12.36
C ALA A 20 -0.81 13.38 -11.12
N PHE A 21 -0.95 12.13 -10.65
CA PHE A 21 -0.17 11.63 -9.53
C PHE A 21 1.30 11.40 -9.91
N GLU A 22 1.58 10.88 -11.10
CA GLU A 22 2.95 10.68 -11.58
C GLU A 22 3.68 12.02 -11.76
N GLU A 23 3.01 13.04 -12.31
CA GLU A 23 3.56 14.40 -12.39
C GLU A 23 3.92 14.93 -11.00
N PHE A 24 3.00 14.79 -10.03
CA PHE A 24 3.27 15.15 -8.65
C PHE A 24 4.50 14.44 -8.06
N LEU A 25 4.71 13.16 -8.38
CA LEU A 25 5.89 12.42 -7.92
C LEU A 25 7.18 12.98 -8.52
N ILE A 26 7.17 13.30 -9.82
CA ILE A 26 8.32 13.90 -10.52
C ILE A 26 8.66 15.25 -9.88
N GLU A 27 7.68 16.13 -9.69
CA GLU A 27 7.90 17.47 -9.14
C GLU A 27 8.32 17.47 -7.66
N THR A 28 7.81 16.51 -6.88
CA THR A 28 7.97 16.54 -5.42
C THR A 28 9.15 15.70 -4.92
N PHE A 29 9.51 14.65 -5.67
CA PHE A 29 10.50 13.66 -5.25
C PHE A 29 11.60 13.41 -6.29
N ASP A 30 11.65 14.20 -7.36
CA ASP A 30 12.56 13.99 -8.50
C ASP A 30 12.45 12.55 -9.03
N ASP A 31 11.20 12.06 -9.19
CA ASP A 31 10.96 10.70 -9.66
C ASP A 31 11.51 10.49 -11.08
N ASP A 32 12.33 9.45 -11.26
CA ASP A 32 12.77 8.98 -12.57
C ASP A 32 12.02 7.67 -12.90
N PRO A 33 11.05 7.70 -13.83
CA PRO A 33 10.26 6.53 -14.19
C PRO A 33 11.09 5.36 -14.76
N THR A 34 12.34 5.59 -15.15
CA THR A 34 13.22 4.54 -15.69
C THR A 34 14.02 3.82 -14.60
N ILE A 35 14.12 4.41 -13.40
CA ILE A 35 14.96 3.89 -12.31
C ILE A 35 14.11 3.55 -11.08
N HIS A 36 13.17 4.41 -10.72
CA HIS A 36 12.44 4.31 -9.47
C HIS A 36 11.26 3.36 -9.56
N LYS A 37 11.09 2.54 -8.53
CA LYS A 37 9.94 1.66 -8.36
C LYS A 37 9.00 2.19 -7.28
N LEU A 38 7.72 2.02 -7.51
CA LEU A 38 6.65 2.46 -6.62
C LEU A 38 6.12 1.28 -5.81
N VAL A 39 5.96 1.48 -4.50
CA VAL A 39 5.19 0.59 -3.64
C VAL A 39 3.90 1.33 -3.27
N ILE A 40 2.79 0.87 -3.83
CA ILE A 40 1.47 1.48 -3.66
C ILE A 40 0.68 0.58 -2.71
N ASN A 41 0.33 1.11 -1.55
CA ASN A 41 -0.46 0.39 -0.57
C ASN A 41 -1.90 0.91 -0.55
N GLY A 42 -2.87 0.03 -0.29
CA GLY A 42 -4.26 0.43 -0.12
C GLY A 42 -5.18 -0.73 0.25
N ASP A 43 -6.47 -0.54 0.01
CA ASP A 43 -7.53 -1.48 0.38
C ASP A 43 -7.87 -2.51 -0.73
N GLY A 44 -7.29 -2.36 -1.92
CA GLY A 44 -7.55 -3.22 -3.07
C GLY A 44 -8.70 -2.75 -3.95
N ALA A 45 -9.22 -1.52 -3.75
CA ALA A 45 -10.18 -0.92 -4.65
C ALA A 45 -9.65 -0.91 -6.11
N ALA A 46 -10.54 -1.11 -7.07
CA ALA A 46 -10.17 -1.28 -8.48
C ALA A 46 -9.30 -0.13 -9.01
N TRP A 47 -9.64 1.11 -8.64
CA TRP A 47 -8.89 2.30 -9.05
C TRP A 47 -7.47 2.32 -8.47
N ILE A 48 -7.26 1.77 -7.27
CA ILE A 48 -5.92 1.63 -6.66
C ILE A 48 -5.14 0.53 -7.39
N THR A 49 -5.76 -0.63 -7.64
CA THR A 49 -5.08 -1.74 -8.32
C THR A 49 -4.75 -1.45 -9.79
N ALA A 50 -5.45 -0.49 -10.40
CA ALA A 50 -5.17 0.00 -11.76
C ALA A 50 -3.76 0.61 -11.89
N CYS A 51 -3.07 0.92 -10.78
CA CYS A 51 -1.66 1.29 -10.82
C CYS A 51 -0.76 0.24 -11.50
N ARG A 52 -1.13 -1.04 -11.44
CA ARG A 52 -0.38 -2.13 -12.10
C ARG A 52 -0.46 -2.05 -13.62
N GLU A 53 -1.59 -1.61 -14.16
CA GLU A 53 -1.75 -1.39 -15.60
C GLU A 53 -1.01 -0.12 -16.03
N TYR A 54 -1.17 0.96 -15.25
CA TYR A 54 -0.60 2.27 -15.57
C TYR A 54 0.94 2.26 -15.50
N PHE A 55 1.50 1.82 -14.36
CA PHE A 55 2.95 1.81 -14.12
C PHE A 55 3.63 0.49 -14.51
N LYS A 56 2.88 -0.55 -14.88
CA LYS A 56 3.41 -1.86 -15.28
C LYS A 56 4.36 -2.45 -14.22
N ASP A 57 5.57 -2.83 -14.63
CA ASP A 57 6.62 -3.43 -13.79
C ASP A 57 7.27 -2.46 -12.80
N ARG A 58 6.91 -1.17 -12.89
CA ARG A 58 7.38 -0.12 -11.99
C ARG A 58 6.60 -0.07 -10.67
N ALA A 59 5.38 -0.60 -10.62
CA ALA A 59 4.55 -0.56 -9.42
C ALA A 59 4.27 -1.93 -8.79
N PHE A 60 4.43 -1.99 -7.47
CA PHE A 60 3.96 -3.09 -6.64
C PHE A 60 2.77 -2.63 -5.82
N PHE A 61 1.63 -3.29 -6.01
CA PHE A 61 0.48 -3.11 -5.14
C PHE A 61 0.52 -4.09 -3.97
N GLY A 62 0.37 -3.58 -2.75
CA GLY A 62 0.20 -4.36 -1.52
C GLY A 62 -1.01 -3.89 -0.70
N LEU A 63 -1.63 -4.81 0.05
CA LEU A 63 -2.62 -4.40 1.04
C LEU A 63 -1.92 -3.65 2.17
N ASP A 64 -2.45 -2.49 2.54
CA ASP A 64 -1.89 -1.78 3.69
C ASP A 64 -2.16 -2.54 5.00
N ARG A 65 -1.29 -2.29 5.99
CA ARG A 65 -1.35 -2.97 7.28
C ARG A 65 -2.67 -2.74 8.01
N PHE A 66 -3.30 -1.57 7.85
CA PHE A 66 -4.56 -1.28 8.51
C PHE A 66 -5.66 -2.21 7.98
N HIS A 67 -5.74 -2.39 6.67
CA HIS A 67 -6.69 -3.31 6.06
C HIS A 67 -6.41 -4.75 6.44
N VAL A 68 -5.15 -5.18 6.44
CA VAL A 68 -4.76 -6.53 6.90
C VAL A 68 -5.18 -6.76 8.36
N GLU A 69 -4.88 -5.82 9.26
CA GLU A 69 -5.25 -5.94 10.68
C GLU A 69 -6.77 -5.99 10.87
N ARG A 70 -7.51 -5.16 10.12
CA ARG A 70 -8.97 -5.12 10.16
C ARG A 70 -9.57 -6.47 9.78
N GLU A 71 -9.11 -7.07 8.69
CA GLU A 71 -9.62 -8.37 8.25
C GLU A 71 -9.25 -9.50 9.22
N ILE A 72 -8.02 -9.49 9.75
CA ILE A 72 -7.62 -10.45 10.81
C ILE A 72 -8.56 -10.34 12.02
N ARG A 73 -8.86 -9.11 12.46
CA ARG A 73 -9.77 -8.87 13.58
C ARG A 73 -11.19 -9.37 13.27
N ASN A 74 -11.73 -9.06 12.10
CA ASN A 74 -13.08 -9.46 11.72
C ASN A 74 -13.24 -10.98 11.67
N LEU A 75 -12.25 -11.67 11.11
CA LEU A 75 -12.30 -13.12 10.90
C LEU A 75 -11.92 -13.92 12.15
N PHE A 76 -10.93 -13.46 12.91
CA PHE A 76 -10.29 -14.27 13.96
C PHE A 76 -10.48 -13.75 15.37
N ARG A 77 -11.20 -12.65 15.64
CA ARG A 77 -11.31 -12.07 17.01
C ARG A 77 -11.60 -13.07 18.14
N ASN A 78 -12.35 -14.14 17.86
CA ASN A 78 -12.73 -15.17 18.82
C ASN A 78 -11.94 -16.48 18.67
N HIS A 79 -10.94 -16.50 17.79
CA HIS A 79 -10.09 -17.65 17.48
C HIS A 79 -8.79 -17.58 18.29
N PRO A 80 -8.28 -18.71 18.84
CA PRO A 80 -7.04 -18.73 19.64
C PRO A 80 -5.81 -18.15 18.93
N ARG A 81 -5.82 -18.15 17.59
CA ARG A 81 -4.73 -17.62 16.76
C ARG A 81 -4.73 -16.09 16.61
N TYR A 82 -5.79 -15.38 17.01
CA TYR A 82 -5.81 -13.92 16.85
C TYR A 82 -4.68 -13.19 17.58
N PRO A 83 -4.42 -13.46 18.88
CA PRO A 83 -3.29 -12.84 19.57
C PRO A 83 -1.91 -13.10 18.92
N PRO A 84 -1.53 -14.34 18.52
CA PRO A 84 -0.25 -14.54 17.84
C PRO A 84 -0.20 -13.91 16.44
N MET A 85 -1.32 -13.83 15.69
CA MET A 85 -1.36 -13.14 14.39
C MET A 85 -1.10 -11.65 14.54
N ILE A 86 -1.74 -10.99 15.51
CA ILE A 86 -1.49 -9.56 15.76
C ILE A 86 -0.03 -9.32 16.17
N LYS A 87 0.53 -10.17 17.04
CA LYS A 87 1.96 -10.09 17.40
C LYS A 87 2.88 -10.25 16.19
N ALA A 88 2.57 -11.18 15.28
CA ALA A 88 3.35 -11.39 14.05
C ALA A 88 3.24 -10.19 13.09
N LEU A 89 2.02 -9.65 12.91
CA LEU A 89 1.78 -8.46 12.11
C LEU A 89 2.54 -7.24 12.67
N ASP A 90 2.54 -7.08 13.99
CA ASP A 90 3.25 -6.00 14.68
C ASP A 90 4.76 -6.08 14.50
N ALA A 91 5.30 -7.30 14.49
CA ALA A 91 6.71 -7.60 14.27
C ALA A 91 7.12 -7.61 12.78
N PHE A 92 6.20 -7.36 11.84
CA PHE A 92 6.44 -7.50 10.40
C PHE A 92 6.89 -8.92 9.99
N ASP A 93 6.46 -9.94 10.74
CA ASP A 93 6.78 -11.35 10.49
C ASP A 93 5.68 -12.00 9.65
N GLY A 94 5.80 -11.85 8.32
CA GLY A 94 4.83 -12.38 7.37
C GLY A 94 4.76 -13.91 7.38
N GLN A 95 5.86 -14.60 7.67
CA GLN A 95 5.88 -16.06 7.72
C GLN A 95 5.07 -16.57 8.91
N LYS A 96 5.30 -16.02 10.11
CA LYS A 96 4.55 -16.36 11.31
C LYS A 96 3.10 -15.90 11.26
N LEU A 97 2.82 -14.82 10.53
CA LEU A 97 1.45 -14.38 10.29
C LEU A 97 0.66 -15.44 9.52
N LEU A 98 1.27 -16.07 8.51
CA LEU A 98 0.64 -17.03 7.61
C LEU A 98 0.68 -18.48 8.10
N THR A 99 1.67 -18.86 8.92
CA THR A 99 1.85 -20.25 9.42
C THR A 99 1.08 -20.54 10.71
N GLU A 100 0.56 -21.77 10.83
CA GLU A 100 -0.17 -22.28 12.02
C GLU A 100 0.72 -22.43 13.25
#